data_AF-A0A7C3L6M4-F1
#
_entry.id   AF-A0A7C3L6M4-F1
#
_cell.length_a   1.000
_cell.length_b   1.000
_cell.length_c   1.000
_cell.angle_alpha   90.00
_cell.angle_beta   90.00
_cell.angle_gamma   90.00
#
_symmetry.space_group_name_H-M   'P 1'
#
loop_
_entity.id
_entity.type
_entity.pdbx_description
1 polymer ?
#
loop_
_entity_poly.entity_id
_entity_poly.type
_entity_poly.pdbx_seq_one_letter_code
_entity_poly.pdbx_strand_id
1 'polypeptide(L)'
;MSNEEEFIKGVDKLIPRPDIALEVMTLANETECPIQSLSQKIKQDPSLMANMLKMANSAYFGHMQEINSITDIIVRLGVDTI
;
A
#
# COMPACT_ATOMS: atom_id res chain seq x y z
N MET A 1 -1.26 1.47 29.10
CA MET A 1 -1.13 1.41 27.63
C MET A 1 -2.22 2.32 27.11
N SER A 2 -1.87 3.35 26.35
CA SER A 2 -2.88 4.30 25.87
C SER A 2 -3.68 3.67 24.73
N ASN A 3 -4.93 4.10 24.54
CA ASN A 3 -5.82 3.55 23.50
C ASN A 3 -5.19 3.61 22.09
N GLU A 4 -4.26 4.53 21.84
CA GLU A 4 -3.55 4.62 20.56
C GLU A 4 -2.59 3.44 20.32
N GLU A 5 -1.90 2.95 21.35
CA GLU A 5 -0.94 1.84 21.22
C GLU A 5 -1.64 0.51 20.87
N GLU A 6 -2.84 0.29 21.43
CA GLU A 6 -3.64 -0.90 21.16
C GLU A 6 -4.21 -0.90 19.74
N PHE A 7 -4.64 0.28 19.26
CA PHE A 7 -5.09 0.47 17.89
C PHE A 7 -3.97 0.22 16.87
N ILE A 8 -2.78 0.78 17.12
CA ILE A 8 -1.60 0.60 16.24
C ILE A 8 -1.16 -0.87 16.18
N LYS A 9 -1.18 -1.59 17.31
CA LYS A 9 -0.88 -3.04 17.33
C LYS A 9 -1.84 -3.88 16.50
N GLY A 10 -3.08 -3.41 16.29
CA GLY A 10 -4.08 -4.10 15.48
C GLY A 10 -3.83 -4.00 13.98
N VAL A 11 -3.09 -3.00 13.52
CA VAL A 11 -2.87 -2.73 12.08
C VAL A 11 -2.17 -3.89 11.38
N ASP A 12 -1.20 -4.52 12.04
CA ASP A 12 -0.47 -5.68 11.50
C ASP A 12 -1.34 -6.92 11.28
N LYS A 13 -2.57 -6.96 11.83
CA LYS A 13 -3.53 -8.07 11.68
C LYS A 13 -4.62 -7.77 10.65
N LEU A 14 -4.61 -6.59 10.04
CA LEU A 14 -5.63 -6.21 9.07
C LEU A 14 -5.43 -6.97 7.75
N ILE A 15 -6.43 -7.75 7.40
CA ILE A 15 -6.49 -8.43 6.11
C ILE A 15 -7.03 -7.43 5.08
N PRO A 16 -6.33 -7.20 3.96
CA PRO A 16 -6.85 -6.37 2.88
C PRO A 16 -8.21 -6.84 2.39
N ARG A 17 -9.03 -5.91 1.92
CA ARG A 17 -10.31 -6.23 1.30
C ARG A 17 -10.06 -6.93 -0.04
N PRO A 18 -10.52 -8.19 -0.24
CA PRO A 18 -10.18 -8.95 -1.43
C PRO A 18 -10.66 -8.33 -2.75
N ASP A 19 -11.81 -7.66 -2.73
CA ASP A 19 -12.37 -6.90 -3.87
C ASP A 19 -11.45 -5.75 -4.28
N ILE A 20 -11.01 -4.93 -3.33
CA ILE A 20 -10.11 -3.80 -3.60
C ILE A 20 -8.75 -4.30 -4.10
N ALA A 21 -8.21 -5.34 -3.47
CA ALA A 21 -6.95 -5.95 -3.89
C ALA A 21 -7.02 -6.49 -5.32
N LEU A 22 -8.10 -7.19 -5.68
CA LEU A 22 -8.29 -7.73 -7.02
C LEU A 22 -8.42 -6.62 -8.08
N GLU A 23 -9.15 -5.56 -7.77
CA GLU A 23 -9.28 -4.41 -8.67
C GLU A 23 -7.96 -3.66 -8.85
N VAL A 24 -7.18 -3.50 -7.77
CA VAL A 24 -5.83 -2.92 -7.83
C VAL A 24 -4.91 -3.75 -8.73
N MET A 25 -4.92 -5.08 -8.58
CA MET A 25 -4.15 -6.00 -9.44
C MET A 25 -4.62 -5.92 -10.90
N THR A 26 -5.92 -5.82 -11.13
CA THR A 26 -6.48 -5.70 -12.49
C THR A 26 -5.99 -4.41 -13.14
N LEU A 27 -6.11 -3.28 -12.44
CA LEU A 27 -5.63 -1.99 -12.92
C LEU A 27 -4.11 -1.98 -13.16
N ALA A 28 -3.33 -2.62 -12.28
CA ALA A 28 -1.88 -2.70 -12.42
C ALA A 28 -1.44 -3.47 -13.69
N ASN A 29 -2.25 -4.41 -14.17
CA ASN A 29 -1.98 -5.18 -15.38
C ASN A 29 -2.41 -4.47 -16.68
N GLU A 30 -3.03 -3.29 -16.61
CA GLU A 30 -3.41 -2.53 -17.82
C GLU A 30 -2.19 -1.83 -18.44
N THR A 31 -2.09 -1.86 -19.77
CA THR A 31 -0.96 -1.33 -20.55
C THR A 31 -0.70 0.17 -20.32
N GLU A 32 -1.74 0.91 -19.93
CA GLU A 32 -1.68 2.31 -19.54
C GLU A 32 -2.43 2.50 -18.23
N CYS A 33 -1.78 2.19 -17.10
CA CYS A 33 -2.35 2.45 -15.78
C CYS A 33 -1.86 3.79 -15.21
N PRO A 34 -2.72 4.82 -15.08
CA PRO A 34 -2.34 6.04 -14.40
C PRO A 34 -2.14 5.76 -12.91
N ILE A 35 -0.98 6.15 -12.36
CA ILE A 35 -0.66 6.03 -10.92
C ILE A 35 -1.77 6.65 -10.04
N GLN A 36 -2.44 7.69 -10.54
CA GLN A 36 -3.56 8.35 -9.86
C GLN A 36 -4.76 7.41 -9.68
N SER A 37 -5.11 6.61 -10.68
CA SER A 37 -6.21 5.63 -10.61
C SER A 37 -5.91 4.55 -9.57
N LEU A 38 -4.70 3.99 -9.61
CA LEU A 38 -4.18 3.06 -8.60
C LEU A 38 -4.23 3.66 -7.19
N SER A 39 -3.73 4.89 -7.04
CA SER A 39 -3.74 5.62 -5.77
C SER A 39 -5.16 5.81 -5.23
N GLN A 40 -6.11 6.19 -6.07
CA GLN A 40 -7.52 6.34 -5.65
C GLN A 40 -8.13 5.01 -5.21
N LYS A 41 -7.78 3.91 -5.88
CA LYS A 41 -8.30 2.60 -5.52
C LYS A 41 -7.69 2.08 -4.21
N ILE A 42 -6.38 2.20 -4.02
CA ILE A 42 -5.69 1.81 -2.78
C ILE A 42 -6.19 2.60 -1.58
N LYS A 43 -6.51 3.89 -1.73
CA LYS A 43 -7.09 4.73 -0.66
C LYS A 43 -8.41 4.19 -0.09
N GLN A 44 -9.14 3.37 -0.86
CA GLN A 44 -10.40 2.78 -0.40
C GLN A 44 -10.19 1.71 0.66
N ASP A 45 -8.98 1.15 0.79
CA ASP A 45 -8.62 0.17 1.81
C ASP A 45 -7.37 0.57 2.60
N PRO A 46 -7.53 1.12 3.82
CA PRO A 46 -6.42 1.45 4.71
C PRO A 46 -5.53 0.26 5.08
N SER A 47 -6.07 -0.96 5.08
CA SER A 47 -5.33 -2.19 5.40
C SER A 47 -4.31 -2.50 4.31
N LEU A 48 -4.76 -2.46 3.05
CA LEU A 48 -3.90 -2.60 1.88
C LEU A 48 -2.83 -1.51 1.86
N MET A 49 -3.22 -0.25 2.07
CA MET A 49 -2.30 0.88 2.11
C MET A 49 -1.21 0.71 3.19
N ALA A 50 -1.58 0.30 4.40
CA ALA A 50 -0.64 0.09 5.49
C ALA A 50 0.37 -1.04 5.18
N ASN A 51 -0.10 -2.13 4.58
CA ASN A 51 0.75 -3.24 4.15
C ASN A 51 1.74 -2.81 3.06
N MET A 52 1.28 -2.06 2.06
CA MET A 52 2.15 -1.53 1.00
C MET A 52 3.17 -0.52 1.53
N LEU A 53 2.78 0.36 2.46
CA LEU A 53 3.69 1.30 3.12
C LEU A 53 4.79 0.55 3.89
N LYS A 54 4.42 -0.47 4.66
CA LYS A 54 5.37 -1.33 5.39
C LYS A 54 6.34 -2.03 4.44
N MET A 55 5.85 -2.53 3.30
CA MET A 55 6.68 -3.16 2.29
C MET A 55 7.64 -2.16 1.63
N ALA A 56 7.15 -0.98 1.24
CA ALA A 56 7.96 0.06 0.61
C ALA A 56 9.10 0.58 1.52
N ASN A 57 8.87 0.60 2.83
CA ASN A 57 9.86 0.98 3.84
C ASN A 57 10.68 -0.21 4.38
N SER A 58 10.47 -1.43 3.87
CA SER A 58 11.27 -2.59 4.28
C SER A 58 12.71 -2.50 3.78
N ALA A 59 13.63 -3.18 4.45
CA ALA A 59 15.04 -3.23 4.06
C ALA A 59 15.28 -3.74 2.62
N TYR A 60 14.32 -4.48 2.05
CA TYR A 60 14.38 -4.95 0.66
C TYR A 60 14.16 -3.80 -0.33
N PHE A 61 13.18 -2.92 -0.05
CA PHE A 61 12.83 -1.82 -0.94
C PHE A 61 13.49 -0.50 -0.53
N GLY A 62 14.07 -0.36 0.67
CA GLY A 62 14.64 0.91 1.09
C GLY A 62 15.74 0.96 2.12
N HIS A 63 16.79 1.70 1.73
CA HIS A 63 17.99 1.98 2.52
C HIS A 63 18.35 3.48 2.61
N MET A 64 17.56 4.41 2.05
CA MET A 64 17.94 5.85 1.95
C MET A 64 16.91 6.91 2.43
N GLN A 65 15.59 6.72 2.28
CA GLN A 65 14.57 7.66 2.81
C GLN A 65 13.24 6.94 3.08
N GLU A 66 12.57 7.32 4.18
CA GLU A 66 11.23 6.84 4.55
C GLU A 66 10.17 7.43 3.61
N ILE A 67 9.27 6.58 3.12
CA ILE A 67 8.14 6.95 2.29
C ILE A 67 6.91 7.23 3.16
N ASN A 68 6.14 8.25 2.79
CA ASN A 68 4.92 8.65 3.50
C ASN A 68 3.74 8.99 2.57
N SER A 69 3.85 8.79 1.25
CA SER A 69 2.75 9.01 0.30
C SER A 69 2.43 7.77 -0.53
N ILE A 70 1.15 7.58 -0.87
CA ILE A 70 0.69 6.43 -1.69
C ILE A 70 1.32 6.45 -3.08
N THR A 71 1.47 7.64 -3.66
CA THR A 71 2.13 7.80 -4.96
C THR A 71 3.58 7.32 -4.89
N ASP A 72 4.31 7.72 -3.85
CA ASP A 72 5.71 7.32 -3.66
C ASP A 72 5.84 5.81 -3.35
N ILE A 73 4.86 5.23 -2.64
CA ILE A 73 4.75 3.78 -2.44
C ILE A 73 4.66 3.09 -3.81
N ILE A 74 3.73 3.52 -4.67
CA ILE A 74 3.52 2.92 -5.99
C ILE A 74 4.79 3.05 -6.85
N VAL A 75 5.42 4.23 -6.87
CA VAL A 75 6.66 4.47 -7.62
C VAL A 75 7.81 3.60 -7.11
N ARG A 76 7.92 3.41 -5.79
CA ARG A 76 9.01 2.63 -5.17
C ARG A 76 8.86 1.14 -5.36
N LEU A 77 7.65 0.62 -5.20
CA LEU A 77 7.37 -0.80 -5.39
C LEU A 77 7.40 -1.16 -6.89
N GLY A 78 7.02 -0.20 -7.75
CA GLY A 78 6.78 -0.46 -9.16
C GLY A 78 5.45 -1.18 -9.36
N VAL A 79 4.82 -0.98 -10.51
CA VAL A 79 3.49 -1.52 -10.80
C VAL A 79 3.51 -3.06 -10.88
N ASP A 80 4.62 -3.67 -11.29
CA ASP A 80 4.78 -5.14 -11.40
C ASP A 80 4.88 -5.87 -10.05
N THR A 81 5.19 -5.14 -8.97
CA THR A 81 5.36 -5.71 -7.62
C THR A 81 4.09 -5.57 -6.77
N ILE A 82 3.08 -4.85 -7.28
CA ILE A 82 1.79 -4.58 -6.62
C ILE A 82 0.78 -5.67 -7.00
#